data_AF-A0A524DTF7-F1
#
_entry.id   AF-A0A524DTF7-F1
#
_cell.length_a   1.000
_cell.length_b   1.000
_cell.length_c   1.000
_cell.angle_alpha   90.00
_cell.angle_beta   90.00
_cell.angle_gamma   90.00
#
_symmetry.space_group_name_H-M   'P 1'
#
loop_
_entity.id
_entity.type
_entity.pdbx_description
1 polymer ?
#
loop_
_entity_poly.entity_id
_entity_poly.type
_entity_poly.pdbx_seq_one_letter_code
_entity_poly.pdbx_strand_id
1 'polypeptide(L)' 'MKQVSELLQTGIYETFTPEKTMTVKDLLVELDLEEKYFGILVNGVKADESTKISPEDSIVILPHIAGGR' A
#
# COMPACT_ATOMS: atom_id res chain seq x y z
N MET A 1 -4.41 0.12 -17.07
CA MET A 1 -3.11 0.00 -16.38
C MET A 1 -2.35 1.32 -16.51
N LYS A 2 -2.42 2.19 -15.49
CA LYS A 2 -1.70 3.49 -15.42
C LYS A 2 -1.21 3.86 -14.01
N GLN A 3 -1.70 3.20 -12.96
CA GLN A 3 -1.55 3.66 -11.57
C GLN A 3 -0.16 3.38 -10.97
N VAL A 4 0.45 2.24 -11.29
CA VAL A 4 1.75 1.83 -10.70
C VAL A 4 2.93 2.72 -11.15
N SER A 5 2.93 3.17 -12.41
CA SER A 5 4.03 3.99 -12.96
C SER A 5 4.04 5.43 -12.42
N GLU A 6 2.88 5.97 -12.06
CA GLU A 6 2.75 7.31 -11.48
C GLU A 6 3.14 7.32 -9.99
N LEU A 7 2.83 6.25 -9.25
CA LEU A 7 3.24 6.05 -7.85
C LEU A 7 4.77 6.07 -7.68
N LEU A 8 5.51 5.41 -8.59
CA LEU A 8 6.96 5.31 -8.54
C LEU A 8 7.69 6.61 -8.93
N GLN A 9 7.12 7.41 -9.83
CA GLN A 9 7.77 8.63 -10.34
C GLN A 9 7.59 9.84 -9.43
N THR A 10 6.48 9.90 -8.71
CA THR A 10 6.09 11.10 -7.97
C THR A 10 6.53 11.05 -6.50
N GLY A 11 6.87 9.86 -5.98
CA GLY A 11 7.02 9.65 -4.55
C GLY A 11 5.73 9.92 -3.77
N ILE A 12 4.59 9.97 -4.47
CA ILE A 12 3.32 10.37 -3.90
C ILE A 12 2.62 9.16 -3.28
N TYR A 13 2.28 9.43 -2.03
CA TYR A 13 1.37 8.77 -1.12
C TYR A 13 -0.04 8.68 -1.73
N GLU A 14 -0.46 7.51 -2.21
CA GLU A 14 -1.89 7.27 -2.41
C GLU A 14 -2.50 6.74 -1.11
N THR A 15 -3.44 7.49 -0.56
CA THR A 15 -4.33 6.99 0.49
C THR A 15 -5.38 6.12 -0.19
N PHE A 16 -5.39 4.82 0.14
CA PHE A 16 -6.37 3.89 -0.38
C PHE A 16 -7.45 3.63 0.68
N THR A 17 -8.71 3.70 0.27
CA THR A 17 -9.87 3.26 1.06
C THR A 17 -10.46 2.02 0.39
N PRO A 18 -10.41 0.84 1.03
CA PRO A 18 -10.79 -0.41 0.40
C PRO A 18 -12.32 -0.50 0.32
N GLU A 19 -12.84 -1.08 -0.76
CA GLU A 19 -14.29 -1.16 -0.97
C GLU A 19 -14.98 -2.21 -0.10
N LYS A 20 -14.21 -3.17 0.40
CA LYS A 20 -14.68 -4.32 1.18
C LYS A 20 -13.62 -4.70 2.22
N THR A 21 -14.03 -5.45 3.24
CA THR A 21 -13.08 -6.04 4.18
C THR A 21 -12.20 -7.06 3.47
N MET A 22 -10.88 -6.87 3.55
CA MET A 22 -9.88 -7.74 2.94
C MET A 22 -8.60 -7.71 3.76
N THR A 23 -7.58 -8.45 3.35
CA THR A 23 -6.23 -8.32 3.94
C THR A 23 -5.39 -7.31 3.17
N VAL A 24 -4.33 -6.80 3.80
CA VAL A 24 -3.30 -6.02 3.10
C VAL A 24 -2.72 -6.81 1.93
N LYS A 25 -2.53 -8.14 2.08
CA LYS A 25 -2.10 -9.01 0.98
C LYS A 25 -3.02 -8.94 -0.22
N ASP A 26 -4.33 -9.03 0.00
CA ASP A 26 -5.34 -8.99 -1.06
C ASP A 26 -5.28 -7.64 -1.78
N LEU A 27 -5.15 -6.54 -1.04
CA LEU A 27 -5.00 -5.20 -1.59
C LEU A 27 -3.74 -5.08 -2.47
N LEU A 28 -2.60 -5.59 -2.00
CA LEU A 28 -1.36 -5.58 -2.77
C LEU A 28 -1.47 -6.38 -4.06
N VAL A 29 -2.16 -7.53 -4.03
CA VAL A 29 -2.44 -8.34 -5.22
C VAL A 29 -3.36 -7.61 -6.19
N GLU A 30 -4.42 -6.95 -5.70
CA GLU A 30 -5.34 -6.16 -6.55
C GLU A 30 -4.62 -4.99 -7.25
N LEU A 31 -3.60 -4.41 -6.60
CA LEU A 31 -2.80 -3.31 -7.13
C LEU A 31 -1.57 -3.77 -7.94
N ASP A 32 -1.34 -5.08 -8.07
CA ASP A 32 -0.14 -5.67 -8.70
C ASP A 32 1.18 -5.17 -8.07
N LEU A 33 1.20 -5.07 -6.74
CA LEU A 33 2.33 -4.60 -5.95
C LEU A 33 2.98 -5.75 -5.17
N GLU A 34 4.31 -5.83 -5.21
CA GLU A 34 5.07 -6.77 -4.37
C GLU A 34 5.45 -6.13 -3.03
N GLU A 35 5.00 -6.73 -1.93
CA GLU A 35 5.23 -6.27 -0.54
C GLU A 35 6.69 -5.89 -0.26
N LYS A 36 7.68 -6.63 -0.79
CA LYS A 36 9.11 -6.38 -0.54
C LYS A 36 9.57 -4.96 -0.93
N TYR A 37 8.86 -4.32 -1.85
CA TYR A 37 9.15 -2.97 -2.34
C TYR A 37 8.31 -1.90 -1.67
N PHE A 38 7.41 -2.22 -0.74
CA PHE A 38 6.51 -1.26 -0.14
C PHE A 38 6.31 -1.46 1.37
N GLY A 39 6.34 -0.37 2.13
CA GLY A 39 5.86 -0.32 3.51
C GLY A 39 4.38 0.07 3.55
N ILE A 40 3.58 -0.63 4.34
CA ILE A 40 2.14 -0.37 4.46
C ILE A 40 1.83 0.17 5.86
N LEU A 41 1.10 1.29 5.91
CA LEU A 41 0.54 1.84 7.14
C LEU A 41 -0.99 1.77 7.07
N VAL A 42 -1.62 1.25 8.12
CA VAL A 42 -3.07 1.26 8.31
C VAL A 42 -3.35 2.16 9.50
N ASN A 43 -4.12 3.23 9.28
CA ASN A 43 -4.40 4.26 10.29
C ASN A 43 -3.13 4.84 10.95
N GLY A 44 -2.06 4.97 10.16
CA GLY A 44 -0.76 5.47 10.61
C GLY A 44 0.13 4.44 11.34
N VAL A 45 -0.32 3.20 11.51
CA VAL A 45 0.46 2.12 12.16
C VAL A 45 0.94 1.13 11.11
N LYS A 46 2.17 0.65 11.24
CA LYS A 46 2.72 -0.36 10.32
C LYS A 46 1.87 -1.63 10.35
N ALA A 47 1.49 -2.09 9.16
CA ALA A 47 0.73 -3.31 8.93
C ALA A 47 1.58 -4.34 8.21
N ASP A 48 1.21 -5.61 8.37
CA ASP A 48 1.76 -6.75 7.64
C ASP A 48 0.74 -7.29 6.63
N GLU A 49 1.15 -8.23 5.79
CA GLU A 49 0.28 -8.84 4.78
C GLU A 49 -0.99 -9.49 5.36
N SER A 50 -0.95 -9.94 6.63
CA SER A 50 -2.07 -10.61 7.30
C SER A 50 -3.07 -9.65 7.94
N THR A 51 -2.72 -8.37 8.02
CA THR A 51 -3.54 -7.34 8.64
C THR A 51 -4.84 -7.18 7.87
N LYS A 52 -5.97 -7.27 8.57
CA LYS A 52 -7.29 -7.02 8.00
C LYS A 52 -7.55 -5.52 7.91
N ILE A 53 -8.09 -5.09 6.79
CA ILE A 53 -8.46 -3.72 6.48
C ILE A 53 -9.92 -3.67 6.06
N SER A 54 -10.57 -2.54 6.31
CA SER A 54 -11.98 -2.28 6.06
C SER A 54 -12.17 -0.90 5.41
N PRO A 55 -13.34 -0.60 4.84
CA PRO A 55 -13.60 0.69 4.20
C PRO A 55 -13.44 1.91 5.10
N GLU A 56 -13.45 1.71 6.42
CA GLU A 56 -13.24 2.76 7.42
C GLU A 56 -11.76 3.03 7.69
N ASP A 57 -10.87 2.17 7.21
CA ASP A 57 -9.43 2.29 7.43
C ASP A 57 -8.75 3.16 6.36
N SER A 58 -7.80 3.97 6.81
CA SER A 58 -6.92 4.75 5.94
C SER A 58 -5.64 3.96 5.68
N ILE A 59 -5.46 3.46 4.46
CA ILE A 59 -4.23 2.76 4.07
C ILE A 59 -3.28 3.71 3.35
N VAL A 60 -2.01 3.71 3.77
CA VAL A 60 -0.92 4.42 3.10
C VAL A 60 0.10 3.39 2.63
N ILE A 61 0.44 3.46 1.34
CA ILE A 61 1.46 2.62 0.70
C ILE A 61 2.69 3.47 0.43
N LEU A 62 3.83 3.08 0.99
CA LEU A 62 5.10 3.79 0.89
C LEU A 62 6.09 2.95 0.07
N PRO A 63 6.68 3.45 -1.02
CA PRO A 63 7.77 2.73 -1.68
C PRO A 63 8.95 2.59 -0.71
N HIS A 64 9.53 1.40 -0.62
CA HIS A 64 10.84 1.18 -0.04
C HIS A 64 11.88 1.82 -0.95
N ILE A 65 12.10 3.12 -0.77
CA ILE A 65 13.22 3.81 -1.39
C ILE A 65 14.46 3.36 -0.62
N ALA A 66 15.21 2.43 -1.21
CA ALA A 66 16.57 2.09 -0.78
C ALA A 66 17.51 3.27 -1.08
N GLY A 67 17.30 4.40 -0.41
CA GLY A 67 18.15 5.58 -0.45
C GLY A 67 19.16 5.51 0.68
N GLY A 68 20.31 4.90 0.42
CA GLY A 68 21.40 4.85 1.38
C GLY A 68 22.62 4.18 0.78
N ARG A 69 23.39 4.93 0.01
CA ARG A 69 24.79 4.63 -0.28
C ARG A 69 25.65 5.66 0.45
#